data_AF-A0A7W3Y287-F1
#
_entry.id   AF-A0A7W3Y287-F1
#
_cell.length_a   1.000
_cell.length_b   1.000
_cell.length_c   1.000
_cell.angle_alpha   90.00
_cell.angle_beta   90.00
_cell.angle_gamma   90.00
#
_symmetry.space_group_name_H-M   'P 1'
#
loop_
_entity.id
_entity.type
_entity.pdbx_description
1 polymer ?
#
loop_
_entity_poly.entity_id
_entity_poly.type
_entity_poly.pdbx_seq_one_letter_code
_entity_poly.pdbx_strand_id
1 'polypeptide(L)' 'MNVKKKSKAGTYLSIGTSLFGVVGVVRQLRTARRDHDTLELVDGIISAAALISGVALLARELRRMNNESTDLFDS' A
#
# COMPACT_ATOMS: atom_id res chain seq x y z
N MET A 1 22.56 -18.74 18.51
CA MET A 1 22.04 -17.81 17.47
C MET A 1 20.58 -17.53 17.77
N ASN A 2 20.18 -16.27 17.94
CA ASN A 2 18.80 -15.90 18.32
C ASN A 2 18.04 -15.37 17.09
N VAL A 3 17.21 -16.22 16.48
CA VAL A 3 16.31 -15.84 15.39
C VAL A 3 15.16 -15.00 15.96
N LYS A 4 15.17 -13.69 15.69
CA LYS A 4 14.15 -12.75 16.18
C LYS A 4 12.78 -13.14 15.62
N LYS A 5 11.86 -13.59 16.49
CA LYS A 5 10.43 -13.80 16.14
C LYS A 5 9.83 -12.48 15.63
N LYS A 6 9.43 -12.45 14.36
CA LYS A 6 8.74 -11.33 13.71
C LYS A 6 7.48 -10.98 14.51
N SER A 7 7.40 -9.75 15.01
CA SER A 7 6.33 -9.31 15.93
C SER A 7 4.98 -9.23 15.22
N LYS A 8 3.99 -10.01 15.70
CA LYS A 8 2.60 -10.00 15.20
C LYS A 8 1.97 -8.59 15.24
N ALA A 9 2.39 -7.74 16.18
CA ALA A 9 1.90 -6.36 16.31
C ALA A 9 2.23 -5.49 15.08
N GLY A 10 3.39 -5.69 14.45
CA GLY A 10 3.76 -4.97 13.24
C GLY A 10 2.87 -5.34 12.04
N THR A 11 2.44 -6.61 11.96
CA THR A 11 1.52 -7.08 10.93
C THR A 11 0.13 -6.48 11.09
N TYR A 12 -0.44 -6.50 12.30
CA TYR A 12 -1.76 -5.88 12.55
C TYR A 12 -1.76 -4.37 12.33
N LEU A 13 -0.70 -3.66 12.73
CA LEU A 13 -0.57 -2.23 12.48
C LEU A 13 -0.51 -1.92 10.99
N SER A 14 0.27 -2.69 10.21
CA SER A 14 0.39 -2.51 8.75
C SER A 14 -0.91 -2.80 8.00
N ILE A 15 -1.70 -3.77 8.46
CA ILE A 15 -3.01 -4.09 7.87
C ILE A 15 -4.02 -3.00 8.24
N GLY A 16 -4.00 -2.53 9.48
CA GLY A 16 -4.87 -1.46 9.96
C GLY A 16 -4.69 -0.17 9.16
N THR A 17 -3.46 0.30 8.98
CA THR A 17 -3.18 1.53 8.23
C THR A 17 -3.55 1.42 6.74
N SER A 18 -3.37 0.24 6.13
CA SER A 18 -3.71 0.01 4.72
C SER A 18 -5.21 0.10 4.46
N LEU A 19 -6.04 -0.50 5.32
CA LEU A 19 -7.50 -0.49 5.15
C LEU A 19 -8.09 0.92 5.34
N PHE A 20 -7.55 1.71 6.27
CA PHE A 20 -7.99 3.10 6.49
C PHE A 20 -7.74 4.00 5.27
N GLY A 21 -6.60 3.85 4.58
CA GLY A 21 -6.28 4.63 3.38
C GLY A 21 -7.22 4.33 2.20
N VAL A 22 -7.54 3.06 1.97
CA VAL A 22 -8.41 2.63 0.85
C VAL A 22 -9.84 3.16 1.00
N VAL A 23 -10.39 3.14 2.22
CA VAL A 23 -11.77 3.60 2.46
C VAL A 23 -11.96 5.10 2.16
N GLY A 24 -10.97 5.94 2.49
CA GLY A 24 -11.03 7.39 2.24
C GLY A 24 -11.09 7.74 0.75
N VAL A 25 -10.21 7.11 -0.05
CA VAL A 25 -10.15 7.30 -1.51
C VAL A 25 -11.43 6.85 -2.19
N VAL A 26 -11.98 5.70 -1.78
CA VAL A 26 -13.25 5.18 -2.32
C VAL A 26 -14.42 6.13 -2.03
N ARG A 27 -14.48 6.76 -0.85
CA ARG A 27 -15.54 7.73 -0.53
C ARG A 27 -15.42 9.01 -1.36
N GLN A 28 -14.21 9.56 -1.52
CA GLN A 28 -14.00 10.75 -2.36
C GLN A 28 -14.36 10.47 -3.82
N LEU A 29 -13.88 9.36 -4.40
CA LEU A 29 -14.25 8.95 -5.76
C LEU A 29 -15.77 8.78 -5.94
N ARG A 30 -16.46 8.21 -4.93
CA ARG A 30 -17.91 8.04 -4.98
C ARG A 30 -18.67 9.37 -4.94
N THR A 31 -18.23 10.30 -4.10
CA THR A 31 -18.84 11.63 -4.00
C THR A 31 -18.59 12.44 -5.27
N ALA A 32 -17.36 12.49 -5.77
CA ALA A 32 -17.01 13.19 -7.01
C ALA A 32 -17.81 12.66 -8.22
N ARG A 33 -18.05 11.33 -8.30
CA ARG A 33 -18.96 10.74 -9.30
C ARG A 33 -20.41 11.20 -9.15
N ARG A 34 -20.90 11.33 -7.91
CA ARG A 34 -22.29 11.70 -7.62
C ARG A 34 -22.56 13.18 -7.95
N ASP A 35 -21.59 14.05 -7.68
CA ASP A 35 -21.72 15.49 -7.85
C ASP A 35 -21.33 15.97 -9.27
N HIS A 36 -21.00 15.06 -10.19
CA HIS A 36 -20.60 15.35 -11.57
C HIS A 36 -19.44 16.36 -11.68
N ASP A 37 -18.59 16.44 -10.66
CA ASP A 37 -17.42 17.31 -10.67
C ASP A 37 -16.30 16.66 -11.48
N THR A 38 -16.24 17.01 -12.77
CA THR A 38 -15.23 16.51 -13.70
C THR A 38 -13.80 16.85 -13.28
N LEU A 39 -13.58 17.99 -12.61
CA LEU A 39 -12.25 18.39 -12.16
C LEU A 39 -11.79 17.50 -11.01
N GLU A 40 -12.67 17.27 -10.04
CA GLU A 40 -12.38 16.40 -8.90
C GLU A 40 -12.28 14.91 -9.30
N LEU A 41 -13.02 14.48 -10.32
CA LEU A 41 -12.85 13.14 -10.89
C LEU A 41 -11.46 12.89 -11.47
N VAL A 42 -10.93 13.86 -12.21
CA VAL A 42 -9.59 13.76 -12.80
C VAL A 42 -8.51 13.77 -11.71
N ASP A 43 -8.62 14.68 -10.74
CA ASP A 43 -7.71 14.73 -9.59
C ASP A 43 -7.75 13.44 -8.77
N GLY A 44 -8.95 12.88 -8.56
CA GLY A 44 -9.16 11.60 -7.92
C GLY A 44 -8.50 10.43 -8.66
N ILE A 45 -8.53 10.43 -10.00
CA ILE A 45 -7.84 9.42 -10.83
C ILE A 45 -6.31 9.56 -10.71
N ILE A 46 -5.78 10.78 -10.79
CA ILE A 46 -4.33 11.04 -10.67
C ILE A 46 -3.84 10.62 -9.28
N SER A 47 -4.57 10.99 -8.23
CA SER A 47 -4.29 10.60 -6.85
C SER A 47 -4.33 9.09 -6.65
N ALA A 48 -5.33 8.40 -7.22
CA ALA A 48 -5.42 6.95 -7.18
C ALA A 48 -4.23 6.28 -7.90
N ALA A 49 -3.82 6.80 -9.06
CA ALA A 49 -2.66 6.30 -9.80
C ALA A 49 -1.35 6.48 -9.01
N ALA A 50 -1.17 7.62 -8.34
CA ALA A 50 -0.02 7.87 -7.49
C ALA A 50 0.04 6.88 -6.31
N LEU A 51 -1.09 6.61 -5.66
CA LEU A 51 -1.18 5.61 -4.59
C LEU A 51 -0.83 4.21 -5.08
N ILE A 52 -1.40 3.78 -6.22
CA ILE A 52 -1.10 2.48 -6.82
C ILE A 52 0.40 2.37 -7.12
N SER A 53 0.99 3.43 -7.69
CA SER A 53 2.42 3.48 -8.02
C SER A 53 3.29 3.39 -6.77
N GLY A 54 2.95 4.13 -5.71
CA GLY A 54 3.64 4.05 -4.43
C GLY A 54 3.59 2.65 -3.82
N VAL A 55 2.41 2.02 -3.81
CA VAL A 55 2.25 0.64 -3.33
C VAL A 55 3.04 -0.35 -4.18
N ALA A 56 3.07 -0.19 -5.51
CA ALA A 56 3.84 -1.05 -6.40
C ALA A 56 5.35 -0.96 -6.16
N LEU A 57 5.87 0.26 -5.94
CA LEU A 57 7.28 0.46 -5.59
C LEU A 57 7.62 -0.19 -4.25
N LEU A 58 6.77 -0.02 -3.23
CA LEU A 58 6.94 -0.65 -1.93
C LEU A 58 6.89 -2.19 -2.04
N ALA A 59 5.94 -2.73 -2.80
CA ALA A 59 5.83 -4.18 -3.02
C ALA A 59 7.06 -4.74 -3.75
N ARG A 60 7.59 -3.99 -4.73
CA ARG A 60 8.84 -4.34 -5.43
C ARG A 60 10.01 -4.40 -4.45
N GLU A 61 10.14 -3.42 -3.56
CA GLU A 61 11.25 -3.37 -2.61
C GLU A 61 11.14 -4.47 -1.55
N LEU A 62 9.93 -4.70 -1.02
CA LEU A 62 9.69 -5.82 -0.09
C LEU A 62 10.04 -7.17 -0.72
N ARG A 63 9.70 -7.37 -2.00
CA ARG A 63 10.05 -8.60 -2.73
C ARG A 63 11.56 -8.72 -2.96
N ARG A 64 12.24 -7.61 -3.27
CA ARG A 64 13.70 -7.58 -3.41
C ARG A 64 14.39 -7.97 -2.11
N MET A 65 14.02 -7.35 -0.99
CA MET A 65 14.58 -7.64 0.33
C MET A 65 14.36 -9.11 0.75
N ASN A 66 13.20 -9.69 0.41
CA ASN A 66 12.91 -11.09 0.68
C ASN A 66 13.82 -12.04 -0.12
N ASN A 67 14.03 -11.75 -1.41
CA ASN A 67 14.88 -12.57 -2.27
C ASN A 67 16.35 -12.49 -1.84
N GLU A 68 16.88 -11.29 -1.57
CA GLU A 68 18.26 -11.10 -1.09
C GLU A 68 18.50 -11.78 0.27
N SER A 69 17.51 -11.75 1.17
CA SER A 69 17.60 -12.48 2.44
C SER A 69 17.66 -14.00 2.22
N THR A 70 16.94 -14.53 1.22
CA THR A 70 16.88 -15.97 0.94
C THR A 70 18.21 -16.48 0.37
N ASP A 71 18.85 -15.70 -0.49
CA ASP A 71 20.18 -16.02 -1.06
C ASP A 71 21.28 -16.04 0.04
N LEU A 72 21.10 -15.27 1.12
CA LEU A 72 22.03 -15.24 2.26
C LEU A 72 21.90 -16.44 3.23
N PHE A 73 20.86 -17.28 3.08
CA PHE A 73 20.69 -18.52 3.87
C PHE A 73 21.04 -19.79 3.08
N ASP A 74 21.40 -19.68 1.79
CA ASP A 74 21.76 -20.79 0.88
C ASP A 74 23.30 -20.92 0.67
N SER A 75 24.11 -20.59 1.68
CA SER A 75 25.57 -20.83 1.73
C SER A 75 26.02 -21.41 3.06
#